data_AF-A0A6C0AL29-F1
#
_entry.id   AF-A0A6C0AL29-F1
#
_cell.length_a   1.000
_cell.length_b   1.000
_cell.length_c   1.000
_cell.angle_alpha   90.00
_cell.angle_beta   90.00
_cell.angle_gamma   90.00
#
_symmetry.space_group_name_H-M   'P 1'
#
loop_
_entity.id
_entity.type
_entity.pdbx_description
1 polymer ?
#
loop_
_entity_poly.entity_id
_entity_poly.type
_entity_poly.pdbx_seq_one_letter_code
_entity_poly.pdbx_strand_id
1 'polypeptide(L)'
;MSNYKKPLKIYIVDFLNIFSDFREIKYKRDNIDFHLIKHTNKIKDTYDFFELFFTKYIDHVKIDKTSQFYFVMKKLNKFETILDNIIKLYSTFNIKFVIIEDKYLNEIVDKNKDDFLCQYFFYILSQNNHCTLISNDKYRDKQKYIKLFNFGISLQVITLNKTTKTMEKSILKIELTKTIGDKMISQKYNRCTIPKQKLNNIL
;
A
#
# COMPACT_ATOMS: atom_id res chain seq x y z
N MET A 1 -35.87 -2.61 6.66
CA MET A 1 -35.13 -2.73 5.38
C MET A 1 -33.64 -2.69 5.67
N SER A 2 -32.94 -3.82 5.59
CA SER A 2 -31.49 -3.85 5.79
C SER A 2 -30.80 -3.17 4.60
N ASN A 3 -30.09 -2.07 4.86
CA ASN A 3 -29.17 -1.47 3.91
C ASN A 3 -28.03 -2.48 3.64
N TYR A 4 -28.23 -3.40 2.70
CA TYR A 4 -27.14 -4.22 2.16
C TYR A 4 -26.20 -3.28 1.42
N LYS A 5 -25.20 -2.77 2.15
CA LYS A 5 -24.14 -1.94 1.60
C LYS A 5 -23.42 -2.78 0.56
N LYS A 6 -23.52 -2.37 -0.71
CA LYS A 6 -22.92 -3.10 -1.83
C LYS A 6 -21.41 -3.30 -1.56
N PRO A 7 -20.87 -4.51 -1.76
CA PRO A 7 -19.44 -4.76 -1.57
C PRO A 7 -18.60 -3.77 -2.38
N LEU A 8 -17.63 -3.13 -1.74
CA LEU A 8 -16.74 -2.19 -2.41
C LEU A 8 -15.63 -2.95 -3.14
N LYS A 9 -15.15 -2.38 -4.25
CA LYS A 9 -13.87 -2.78 -4.84
C LYS A 9 -12.76 -2.09 -4.07
N ILE A 10 -11.87 -2.88 -3.47
CA ILE A 10 -10.79 -2.39 -2.63
C ILE A 10 -9.46 -2.88 -3.19
N TYR A 11 -8.53 -1.96 -3.40
CA TYR A 11 -7.15 -2.24 -3.78
C TYR A 11 -6.24 -1.94 -2.61
N ILE A 12 -5.53 -2.96 -2.12
CA ILE A 12 -4.54 -2.83 -1.06
C ILE A 12 -3.19 -2.82 -1.75
N VAL A 13 -2.46 -1.74 -1.59
CA VAL A 13 -1.26 -1.44 -2.34
C VAL A 13 -0.09 -1.51 -1.39
N ASP A 14 0.79 -2.48 -1.63
CA ASP A 14 2.07 -2.61 -0.96
C ASP A 14 3.04 -1.57 -1.53
N PHE A 15 2.94 -0.35 -1.00
CA PHE A 15 3.52 0.82 -1.63
C PHE A 15 5.03 0.68 -1.79
N LEU A 16 5.74 0.27 -0.74
CA LEU A 16 7.21 0.24 -0.79
C LEU A 16 7.75 -0.85 -1.71
N ASN A 17 7.08 -2.00 -1.78
CA ASN A 17 7.46 -3.07 -2.68
C ASN A 17 7.39 -2.62 -4.15
N ILE A 18 6.24 -2.10 -4.58
CA ILE A 18 6.03 -1.69 -5.97
C ILE A 18 6.74 -0.38 -6.30
N PHE A 19 6.91 0.52 -5.33
CA PHE A 19 7.64 1.76 -5.49
C PHE A 19 9.14 1.50 -5.69
N SER A 20 9.72 0.58 -4.93
CA SER A 20 11.13 0.19 -5.11
C SER A 20 11.36 -0.38 -6.51
N ASP A 21 10.48 -1.27 -6.97
CA ASP A 21 10.55 -1.86 -8.32
C ASP A 21 10.43 -0.81 -9.43
N PHE A 22 9.49 0.14 -9.29
CA PHE A 22 9.33 1.25 -10.23
C PHE A 22 10.64 2.05 -10.37
N ARG A 23 11.26 2.41 -9.24
CA ARG A 23 12.50 3.22 -9.25
C ARG A 23 13.65 2.46 -9.87
N GLU A 24 13.82 1.19 -9.50
CA GLU A 24 14.88 0.34 -10.06
C GLU A 24 14.78 0.28 -11.60
N ILE A 25 13.57 0.12 -12.14
CA ILE A 25 13.34 0.05 -13.58
C ILE A 25 13.56 1.42 -14.25
N LYS A 26 13.01 2.48 -13.65
CA LYS A 26 13.18 3.86 -14.13
C LYS A 26 14.66 4.20 -14.33
N TYR A 27 15.50 3.91 -13.33
CA TYR A 27 16.92 4.27 -13.38
C TYR A 27 17.78 3.31 -14.20
N LYS A 28 17.44 2.01 -14.23
CA LYS A 28 18.10 1.06 -15.14
C LYS A 28 17.96 1.47 -16.60
N ARG A 29 16.83 2.07 -17.00
CA ARG A 29 16.61 2.57 -18.37
C ARG A 29 17.61 3.67 -18.75
N ASP A 30 17.95 4.51 -17.79
CA ASP A 30 18.83 5.65 -18.01
C ASP A 30 20.30 5.28 -17.74
N ASN A 31 20.62 3.98 -17.58
CA ASN A 31 21.93 3.46 -17.18
C ASN A 31 22.48 4.08 -15.89
N ILE A 32 21.60 4.41 -14.95
CA ILE A 32 21.96 4.97 -13.64
C ILE A 32 21.89 3.87 -12.58
N ASP A 33 22.96 3.74 -11.77
CA ASP A 33 22.93 2.86 -10.60
C ASP A 33 21.98 3.41 -9.52
N PHE A 34 20.84 2.74 -9.37
CA PHE A 34 19.82 3.06 -8.37
C PHE A 34 20.37 3.15 -6.94
N HIS A 35 21.37 2.34 -6.57
CA HIS A 35 21.90 2.33 -5.22
C HIS A 35 22.58 3.65 -4.83
N LEU A 36 23.10 4.39 -5.81
CA LEU A 36 23.76 5.68 -5.61
C LEU A 36 22.77 6.84 -5.40
N ILE A 37 21.58 6.75 -6.01
CA ILE A 37 20.63 7.88 -6.10
C ILE A 37 19.31 7.64 -5.34
N LYS A 38 19.11 6.44 -4.79
CA LYS A 38 17.86 6.04 -4.11
C LYS A 38 17.46 6.94 -2.95
N HIS A 39 18.39 7.68 -2.35
CA HIS A 39 18.09 8.60 -1.25
C HIS A 39 17.85 10.04 -1.71
N THR A 40 18.43 10.45 -2.84
CA THR A 40 18.42 11.83 -3.34
C THR A 40 17.11 12.19 -4.04
N ASN A 41 16.62 11.33 -4.92
CA ASN A 41 15.48 11.64 -5.80
C ASN A 41 14.13 11.21 -5.25
N LYS A 42 14.07 10.82 -3.97
CA LYS A 42 12.92 10.11 -3.39
C LYS A 42 11.60 10.88 -3.52
N ILE A 43 11.63 12.21 -3.38
CA ILE A 43 10.44 13.06 -3.50
C ILE A 43 9.94 13.06 -4.95
N LYS A 44 10.81 13.39 -5.91
CA LYS A 44 10.48 13.38 -7.34
C LYS A 44 9.95 12.01 -7.77
N ASP A 45 10.66 10.95 -7.40
CA ASP A 45 10.26 9.57 -7.71
C ASP A 45 8.88 9.23 -7.17
N THR A 46 8.51 9.78 -6.00
CA THR A 46 7.17 9.56 -5.42
C THR A 46 6.09 10.16 -6.29
N TYR A 47 6.25 11.41 -6.74
CA TYR A 47 5.30 12.04 -7.66
C TYR A 47 5.22 11.29 -8.99
N ASP A 48 6.37 10.97 -9.59
CA ASP A 48 6.43 10.23 -10.86
C ASP A 48 5.74 8.85 -10.74
N PHE A 49 5.93 8.17 -9.60
CA PHE A 49 5.25 6.89 -9.33
C PHE A 49 3.73 7.05 -9.30
N PHE A 50 3.22 8.02 -8.56
CA PHE A 50 1.77 8.21 -8.43
C PHE A 50 1.13 8.71 -9.72
N GLU A 51 1.84 9.52 -10.50
CA GLU A 51 1.42 9.89 -11.85
C GLU A 51 1.27 8.65 -12.72
N LEU A 52 2.31 7.82 -12.82
CA LEU A 52 2.25 6.58 -13.58
C LEU A 52 1.15 5.64 -13.06
N PHE A 53 1.00 5.54 -11.73
CA PHE A 53 0.02 4.66 -11.10
C PHE A 53 -1.41 5.07 -11.46
N PHE A 54 -1.76 6.35 -11.27
CA PHE A 54 -3.13 6.84 -11.45
C PHE A 54 -3.49 7.18 -12.89
N THR A 55 -2.52 7.26 -13.80
CA THR A 55 -2.75 7.47 -15.24
C THR A 55 -2.62 6.15 -16.00
N LYS A 56 -1.38 5.68 -16.22
CA LYS A 56 -1.08 4.58 -17.14
C LYS A 56 -1.38 3.20 -16.55
N TYR A 57 -1.01 2.94 -15.30
CA TYR A 57 -1.18 1.62 -14.69
C TYR A 57 -2.66 1.26 -14.50
N ILE A 58 -3.44 2.13 -13.85
CA ILE A 58 -4.88 1.89 -13.60
C ILE A 58 -5.62 1.61 -14.90
N ASP A 59 -5.34 2.36 -15.97
CA ASP A 59 -5.98 2.15 -17.27
C ASP A 59 -5.51 0.82 -17.91
N HIS A 60 -4.21 0.50 -17.83
CA HIS A 60 -3.66 -0.76 -18.36
C HIS A 60 -4.30 -2.01 -17.72
N VAL A 61 -4.43 -2.02 -16.39
CA VAL A 61 -5.04 -3.14 -15.65
C VAL A 61 -6.56 -3.00 -15.48
N LYS A 62 -7.17 -1.99 -16.11
CA LYS A 62 -8.62 -1.72 -16.11
C LYS A 62 -9.20 -1.62 -14.70
N ILE A 63 -8.50 -0.96 -13.80
CA ILE A 63 -8.99 -0.69 -12.45
C ILE A 63 -10.09 0.38 -12.50
N ASP A 64 -11.18 0.11 -11.80
CA ASP A 64 -12.31 1.04 -11.66
C ASP A 64 -11.90 2.26 -10.81
N LYS A 65 -11.96 3.46 -11.39
CA LYS A 65 -11.51 4.71 -10.75
C LYS A 65 -12.33 5.07 -9.49
N THR A 66 -13.51 4.49 -9.33
CA THR A 66 -14.35 4.68 -8.13
C THR A 66 -13.92 3.78 -6.95
N SER A 67 -12.98 2.85 -7.17
CA SER A 67 -12.50 1.93 -6.14
C SER A 67 -11.78 2.64 -5.00
N GLN A 68 -11.71 1.97 -3.85
CA GLN A 68 -10.96 2.44 -2.69
C GLN A 68 -9.54 1.88 -2.73
N PHE A 69 -8.55 2.76 -2.64
CA PHE A 69 -7.13 2.42 -2.57
C PHE A 69 -6.61 2.61 -1.14
N TYR A 70 -5.94 1.59 -0.62
CA TYR A 70 -5.22 1.62 0.64
C TYR A 70 -3.73 1.44 0.34
N PHE A 71 -2.95 2.52 0.41
CA PHE A 71 -1.51 2.46 0.28
C PHE A 71 -0.91 2.20 1.66
N VAL A 72 -0.42 0.98 1.86
CA VAL A 72 0.20 0.54 3.12
C VAL A 72 1.69 0.80 3.04
N MET A 73 2.23 1.47 4.05
CA MET A 73 3.65 1.82 4.10
C MET A 73 4.17 2.03 5.52
N LYS A 74 5.47 1.95 5.72
CA LYS A 74 6.11 2.48 6.94
C LYS A 74 6.36 3.99 6.84
N LYS A 75 6.45 4.65 7.99
CA LYS A 75 6.76 6.09 8.08
C LYS A 75 8.05 6.41 7.35
N LEU A 76 7.99 7.44 6.51
CA LEU A 76 9.13 8.01 5.82
C LEU A 76 9.31 9.44 6.35
N ASN A 77 10.55 9.81 6.68
CA ASN A 77 10.83 11.14 7.23
C ASN A 77 10.40 12.24 6.26
N LYS A 78 9.66 13.23 6.77
CA LYS A 78 9.19 14.42 6.04
C LYS A 78 8.30 14.10 4.81
N PHE A 79 7.61 12.96 4.81
CA PHE A 79 6.72 12.58 3.70
C PHE A 79 5.28 13.07 3.82
N GLU A 80 4.87 13.56 4.99
CA GLU A 80 3.47 13.91 5.27
C GLU A 80 2.90 14.92 4.26
N THR A 81 3.60 16.04 4.02
CA THR A 81 3.20 17.04 3.03
C THR A 81 3.11 16.46 1.62
N ILE A 82 4.00 15.53 1.27
CA ILE A 82 4.00 14.86 -0.05
C ILE A 82 2.74 14.01 -0.18
N LEU A 83 2.41 13.21 0.83
CA LEU A 83 1.21 12.37 0.84
C LEU A 83 -0.08 13.21 0.76
N ASP A 84 -0.14 14.32 1.50
CA ASP A 84 -1.26 15.26 1.44
C ASP A 84 -1.42 15.83 0.01
N ASN A 85 -0.31 16.20 -0.64
CA ASN A 85 -0.32 16.71 -2.01
C ASN A 85 -0.76 15.64 -3.02
N ILE A 86 -0.29 14.39 -2.87
CA ILE A 86 -0.71 13.27 -3.73
C ILE A 86 -2.22 13.05 -3.64
N ILE A 87 -2.79 13.02 -2.42
CA ILE A 87 -4.25 12.84 -2.27
C ILE A 87 -5.02 13.99 -2.93
N LYS A 88 -4.55 15.23 -2.79
CA LYS A 88 -5.19 16.40 -3.43
C LYS A 88 -5.11 16.35 -4.96
N LEU A 89 -3.94 16.06 -5.50
CA LEU A 89 -3.70 15.98 -6.95
C LEU A 89 -4.56 14.89 -7.60
N TYR A 90 -4.71 13.75 -6.94
CA TYR A 90 -5.51 12.61 -7.41
C TYR A 90 -6.85 12.48 -6.67
N SER A 91 -7.46 13.60 -6.28
CA SER A 91 -8.67 13.65 -5.44
C SER A 91 -9.93 13.04 -6.07
N THR A 92 -9.91 12.79 -7.38
CA THR A 92 -10.95 12.01 -8.08
C THR A 92 -11.00 10.56 -7.58
N PHE A 93 -9.85 9.99 -7.22
CA PHE A 93 -9.74 8.65 -6.64
C PHE A 93 -10.06 8.64 -5.14
N ASN A 94 -10.37 7.47 -4.59
CA ASN A 94 -10.56 7.28 -3.15
C ASN A 94 -9.26 6.72 -2.55
N ILE A 95 -8.41 7.59 -2.02
CA ILE A 95 -7.06 7.24 -1.54
C ILE A 95 -7.02 7.30 -0.02
N LYS A 96 -6.47 6.24 0.59
CA LYS A 96 -6.09 6.20 2.00
C LYS A 96 -4.63 5.78 2.12
N PHE A 97 -3.82 6.58 2.78
CA PHE A 97 -2.50 6.14 3.25
C PHE A 97 -2.66 5.52 4.62
N VAL A 98 -2.14 4.30 4.79
CA VAL A 98 -2.08 3.61 6.08
C VAL A 98 -0.62 3.43 6.45
N ILE A 99 -0.20 4.14 7.48
CA ILE A 99 1.20 4.35 7.82
C ILE A 99 1.47 3.73 9.18
N ILE A 100 2.44 2.82 9.22
CA ILE A 100 3.00 2.35 10.48
C ILE A 100 4.18 3.21 10.90
N GLU A 101 4.05 3.86 12.05
CA GLU A 101 5.06 4.77 12.58
C GLU A 101 6.07 4.10 13.49
N ASP A 102 5.64 3.08 14.22
CA ASP A 102 6.44 2.42 15.24
C ASP A 102 7.65 1.72 14.64
N LYS A 103 8.78 1.80 15.36
CA LYS A 103 9.95 0.96 15.15
C LYS A 103 9.95 -0.14 16.21
N TYR A 104 10.02 -1.40 15.78
CA TYR A 104 10.01 -2.54 16.69
C TYR A 104 11.43 -3.01 17.00
N LEU A 105 11.63 -3.48 18.24
CA LEU A 105 12.92 -4.04 18.68
C LEU A 105 13.23 -5.37 17.98
N ASN A 106 12.20 -6.19 17.74
CA ASN A 106 12.36 -7.44 17.00
C ASN A 106 12.58 -7.13 15.51
N GLU A 107 13.77 -7.45 15.01
CA GLU A 107 14.17 -7.15 13.63
C GLU A 107 13.29 -7.83 12.59
N ILE A 108 12.83 -9.06 12.84
CA ILE A 108 11.94 -9.78 11.93
C ILE A 108 10.59 -9.06 11.84
N VAL A 109 10.06 -8.62 12.97
CA VAL A 109 8.82 -7.84 13.02
C VAL A 109 9.00 -6.50 12.32
N ASP A 110 10.05 -5.73 12.66
CA ASP A 110 10.27 -4.40 12.08
C ASP A 110 10.50 -4.45 10.57
N LYS A 111 11.22 -5.47 10.09
CA LYS A 111 11.50 -5.69 8.66
C LYS A 111 10.24 -6.02 7.85
N ASN A 112 9.31 -6.79 8.41
CA ASN A 112 8.15 -7.34 7.68
C ASN A 112 6.83 -6.62 8.02
N LYS A 113 6.87 -5.48 8.70
CA LYS A 113 5.65 -4.82 9.23
C LYS A 113 4.70 -4.29 8.15
N ASP A 114 5.22 -3.76 7.05
CA ASP A 114 4.45 -3.34 5.88
C ASP A 114 3.84 -4.54 5.14
N ASP A 115 4.61 -5.61 4.93
CA ASP A 115 4.11 -6.86 4.36
C ASP A 115 3.00 -7.48 5.21
N PHE A 116 3.22 -7.53 6.53
CA PHE A 116 2.23 -8.00 7.50
C PHE A 116 0.94 -7.19 7.41
N LEU A 117 1.03 -5.86 7.39
CA LEU A 117 -0.14 -4.99 7.32
C LEU A 117 -0.90 -5.15 6.00
N CYS A 118 -0.21 -5.28 4.86
CA CYS A 118 -0.87 -5.56 3.59
C CYS A 118 -1.73 -6.83 3.67
N GLN A 119 -1.17 -7.88 4.27
CA GLN A 119 -1.86 -9.16 4.45
C GLN A 119 -3.01 -9.06 5.47
N TYR A 120 -2.81 -8.32 6.55
CA TYR A 120 -3.83 -8.10 7.57
C TYR A 120 -5.04 -7.35 7.00
N PHE A 121 -4.81 -6.21 6.34
CA PHE A 121 -5.89 -5.45 5.71
C PHE A 121 -6.58 -6.25 4.62
N PHE A 122 -5.85 -7.07 3.85
CA PHE A 122 -6.47 -7.94 2.86
C PHE A 122 -7.40 -8.93 3.51
N TYR A 123 -6.94 -9.62 4.54
CA TYR A 123 -7.75 -10.59 5.27
C TYR A 123 -9.01 -9.95 5.85
N ILE A 124 -8.89 -8.83 6.59
CA ILE A 124 -10.03 -8.18 7.25
C ILE A 124 -11.03 -7.61 6.23
N LEU A 125 -10.55 -6.89 5.22
CA LEU A 125 -11.43 -6.21 4.27
C LEU A 125 -12.09 -7.19 3.29
N SER A 126 -11.42 -8.28 2.92
CA SER A 126 -11.95 -9.28 1.98
C SER A 126 -13.14 -10.08 2.51
N GLN A 127 -13.38 -10.08 3.83
CA GLN A 127 -14.54 -10.77 4.40
C GLN A 127 -15.87 -10.19 3.92
N ASN A 128 -15.89 -8.91 3.55
CA ASN A 128 -17.12 -8.19 3.15
C ASN A 128 -16.98 -7.43 1.82
N ASN A 129 -15.82 -7.50 1.16
CA ASN A 129 -15.51 -6.68 -0.01
C ASN A 129 -14.75 -7.46 -1.08
N HIS A 130 -14.76 -6.94 -2.30
CA HIS A 130 -13.92 -7.44 -3.38
C HIS A 130 -12.53 -6.82 -3.28
N CYS A 131 -11.62 -7.52 -2.59
CA CYS A 131 -10.26 -7.07 -2.38
C CYS A 131 -9.29 -7.60 -3.45
N THR A 132 -8.39 -6.73 -3.90
CA THR A 132 -7.23 -7.08 -4.73
C THR A 132 -5.98 -6.52 -4.06
N LEU A 133 -4.95 -7.35 -3.93
CA LEU A 133 -3.63 -6.96 -3.46
C LEU A 133 -2.75 -6.56 -4.65
N ILE A 134 -2.30 -5.32 -4.69
CA ILE A 134 -1.31 -4.82 -5.64
C ILE A 134 0.07 -4.91 -4.97
N SER A 135 0.81 -5.97 -5.30
CA SER A 135 2.15 -6.23 -4.76
C SER A 135 2.88 -7.24 -5.65
N ASN A 136 4.16 -6.98 -5.91
CA ASN A 136 5.04 -7.90 -6.63
C ASN A 136 5.66 -8.97 -5.71
N ASP A 137 5.65 -8.77 -4.39
CA ASP A 137 6.05 -9.79 -3.43
C ASP A 137 5.03 -10.93 -3.38
N LYS A 138 5.48 -12.16 -3.17
CA LYS A 138 4.60 -13.33 -3.00
C LYS A 138 4.34 -13.68 -1.52
N TYR A 139 4.99 -12.99 -0.58
CA TYR A 139 4.95 -13.23 0.86
C TYR A 139 5.24 -14.70 1.21
N ARG A 140 6.28 -15.28 0.58
CA ARG A 140 6.59 -16.72 0.69
C ARG A 140 6.95 -17.14 2.11
N ASP A 141 7.50 -16.22 2.89
CA ASP A 141 7.97 -16.43 4.25
C ASP A 141 7.01 -15.90 5.32
N LYS A 142 5.76 -15.59 4.96
CA LYS A 142 4.74 -15.05 5.89
C LYS A 142 4.54 -15.87 7.17
N GLN A 143 4.75 -17.19 7.10
CA GLN A 143 4.69 -18.07 8.26
C GLN A 143 5.76 -17.75 9.33
N LYS A 144 6.90 -17.17 8.93
CA LYS A 144 8.01 -16.83 9.82
C LYS A 144 7.72 -15.61 10.70
N TYR A 145 6.86 -14.70 10.24
CA TYR A 145 6.64 -13.42 10.95
C TYR A 145 5.21 -13.17 11.38
N ILE A 146 4.16 -13.68 10.70
CA ILE A 146 2.76 -13.34 11.03
C ILE A 146 2.45 -13.58 12.51
N LYS A 147 2.91 -14.71 13.07
CA LYS A 147 2.63 -15.09 14.47
C LYS A 147 3.39 -14.24 15.50
N LEU A 148 4.43 -13.52 15.08
CA LEU A 148 5.18 -12.62 15.95
C LEU A 148 4.43 -11.31 16.20
N PHE A 149 3.47 -10.96 15.33
CA PHE A 149 2.59 -9.82 15.54
C PHE A 149 1.41 -10.22 16.44
N ASN A 150 1.67 -10.32 17.75
CA ASN A 150 0.71 -10.70 18.78
C ASN A 150 0.43 -9.55 19.78
N PHE A 151 0.60 -8.32 19.33
CA PHE A 151 0.47 -7.10 20.12
C PHE A 151 -0.37 -6.05 19.36
N GLY A 152 -0.81 -5.02 20.06
CA GLY A 152 -1.56 -3.91 19.47
C GLY A 152 -0.68 -3.04 18.59
N ILE A 153 -1.14 -2.72 17.38
CA ILE A 153 -0.41 -1.86 16.43
C ILE A 153 -1.19 -0.55 16.26
N SER A 154 -0.48 0.58 16.34
CA SER A 154 -1.03 1.90 16.03
C SER A 154 -0.64 2.31 14.61
N LEU A 155 -1.63 2.75 13.83
CA LEU A 155 -1.47 3.13 12.43
C LEU A 155 -2.01 4.54 12.24
N GLN A 156 -1.23 5.40 11.58
CA GLN A 156 -1.74 6.68 11.11
C GLN A 156 -2.48 6.44 9.78
N VAL A 157 -3.68 6.98 9.67
CA VAL A 157 -4.48 6.96 8.44
C VAL A 157 -4.68 8.37 7.94
N ILE A 158 -4.26 8.62 6.70
CA ILE A 158 -4.42 9.91 6.01
C ILE A 158 -5.42 9.74 4.86
N THR A 159 -6.44 10.60 4.82
CA THR A 159 -7.49 10.59 3.79
C THR A 159 -7.96 12.02 3.51
N LEU A 160 -8.62 12.24 2.38
CA LEU A 160 -9.30 13.50 2.08
C LEU A 160 -10.79 13.35 2.37
N ASN A 161 -11.33 14.26 3.18
CA ASN A 161 -12.77 14.42 3.27
C ASN A 161 -13.26 15.12 2.00
N LYS A 162 -14.00 14.38 1.16
CA LYS A 162 -14.44 14.91 -0.13
C LYS A 162 -15.50 16.01 -0.01
N THR A 163 -16.21 16.07 1.11
CA THR A 163 -17.24 17.06 1.41
C THR A 163 -16.63 18.39 1.86
N THR A 164 -15.75 18.36 2.86
CA THR A 164 -15.12 19.57 3.41
C THR A 164 -13.85 19.98 2.67
N LYS A 165 -13.31 19.11 1.79
CA LYS A 165 -12.01 19.26 1.11
C LYS A 165 -10.82 19.39 2.05
N THR A 166 -10.96 18.93 3.30
CA THR A 166 -9.89 18.95 4.30
C THR A 166 -9.20 17.59 4.39
N MET A 167 -7.88 17.62 4.64
CA MET A 167 -7.13 16.40 4.98
C MET A 167 -7.52 15.95 6.38
N GLU A 168 -7.87 14.67 6.52
CA GLU A 168 -8.15 14.03 7.80
C GLU A 168 -7.03 13.07 8.14
N LYS A 169 -6.52 13.19 9.37
CA LYS A 169 -5.48 12.33 9.93
C LYS A 169 -6.02 11.71 11.20
N SER A 170 -6.01 10.39 11.26
CA SER A 170 -6.56 9.64 12.39
C SER A 170 -5.61 8.51 12.80
N ILE A 171 -5.75 8.06 14.04
CA ILE A 171 -5.02 6.89 14.54
C ILE A 171 -5.99 5.71 14.57
N LEU A 172 -5.64 4.65 13.84
CA LEU A 172 -6.30 3.36 13.89
C LEU A 172 -5.45 2.43 14.76
N LYS A 173 -6.06 1.87 15.80
CA LYS A 173 -5.45 0.81 16.61
C LYS A 173 -6.03 -0.52 16.16
N ILE A 174 -5.15 -1.48 15.87
CA ILE A 174 -5.55 -2.84 15.54
C ILE A 174 -5.04 -3.79 16.62
N GLU A 175 -5.90 -4.72 17.03
CA GLU A 175 -5.54 -5.79 17.94
C GLU A 175 -5.42 -7.09 17.17
N LEU A 176 -4.35 -7.84 17.48
CA LEU A 176 -4.01 -9.06 16.79
C LEU A 176 -4.22 -10.25 17.72
N THR A 177 -5.10 -11.14 17.28
CA THR A 177 -5.33 -12.43 17.95
C THR A 177 -4.61 -13.53 17.20
N LYS A 178 -4.18 -14.58 17.91
CA LYS A 178 -3.58 -15.77 17.30
C LYS A 178 -4.45 -16.35 16.19
N THR A 179 -5.77 -16.38 16.41
CA THR A 179 -6.77 -16.85 15.46
C THR A 179 -6.77 -16.07 14.14
N ILE A 180 -6.58 -14.75 14.18
CA ILE A 180 -6.45 -13.94 12.96
C ILE A 180 -5.16 -14.33 12.22
N GLY A 181 -4.05 -14.46 12.95
CA GLY A 181 -2.76 -14.84 12.37
C GLY A 181 -2.81 -16.18 11.63
N ASP A 182 -3.42 -17.20 12.21
CA ASP A 182 -3.57 -18.52 11.59
C ASP A 182 -4.39 -18.46 10.28
N LYS A 183 -5.47 -17.66 10.27
CA LYS A 183 -6.28 -17.44 9.06
C LYS A 183 -5.54 -16.66 7.97
N MET A 184 -4.72 -15.68 8.35
CA MET A 184 -3.88 -14.94 7.39
C MET A 184 -2.83 -15.84 6.71
N ILE A 185 -2.30 -16.83 7.44
CA ILE A 185 -1.33 -17.78 6.89
C ILE A 185 -1.97 -18.64 5.78
N SER A 186 -3.22 -19.07 5.93
CA SER A 186 -3.92 -19.86 4.91
C SER A 186 -4.60 -19.01 3.82
N GLN A 187 -4.70 -17.69 4.02
CA GLN A 187 -5.33 -16.77 3.08
C GLN A 187 -4.71 -16.84 1.67
N LYS A 188 -5.57 -17.03 0.68
CA LYS A 188 -5.26 -16.84 -0.74
C LYS A 188 -5.52 -15.40 -1.13
N TYR A 189 -4.61 -14.80 -1.89
CA TYR A 189 -4.71 -13.41 -2.32
C TYR A 189 -5.17 -13.34 -3.79
N ASN A 190 -6.24 -12.61 -4.06
CA ASN A 190 -6.46 -12.08 -5.39
C ASN A 190 -5.42 -10.97 -5.61
N ARG A 191 -4.49 -11.20 -6.54
CA ARG A 191 -3.28 -10.38 -6.67
C ARG A 191 -3.17 -9.78 -8.06
N CYS A 192 -2.78 -8.52 -8.09
CA CYS A 192 -2.34 -7.83 -9.29
C CYS A 192 -0.88 -7.41 -9.09
N THR A 193 -0.06 -7.56 -10.12
CA THR A 193 1.36 -7.16 -10.09
C THR A 193 1.56 -5.93 -10.96
N ILE A 194 2.62 -5.16 -10.70
CA ILE A 194 3.11 -4.18 -11.66
C ILE A 194 4.13 -4.89 -12.55
N PRO A 195 3.85 -5.07 -13.86
CA PRO A 195 4.67 -5.91 -14.71
C PRO A 195 6.05 -5.29 -14.93
N LYS A 196 7.07 -5.78 -14.21
CA LYS A 196 8.45 -5.29 -14.28
C LYS A 196 8.99 -5.20 -15.71
N GLN A 197 8.70 -6.22 -16.53
CA GLN A 197 9.17 -6.33 -17.91
C GLN A 197 8.34 -5.52 -18.92
N LYS A 198 7.13 -5.09 -18.54
CA LYS A 198 6.23 -4.27 -19.39
C LYS A 198 6.07 -2.86 -18.85
N LEU A 199 6.86 -2.46 -17.85
CA LEU A 199 6.86 -1.09 -17.37
C LEU A 199 7.26 -0.12 -18.48
N ASN A 200 8.04 -0.54 -19.50
CA ASN A 200 8.27 0.27 -20.71
C ASN A 200 7.00 0.54 -21.55
N ASN A 201 5.97 -0.31 -21.43
CA ASN A 201 4.67 -0.10 -22.07
C ASN A 201 3.72 0.72 -21.17
N ILE A 202 4.13 1.00 -19.93
CA ILE A 202 3.37 1.74 -18.90
C ILE A 202 4.11 3.04 -18.50
N LEU A 203 5.40 3.21 -18.85
CA LEU A 203 6.21 4.43 -18.75
C LEU A 203 6.04 5.29 -20.00
#